data_AF-A0A2V5UGC7-F1
#
_entry.id   AF-A0A2V5UGC7-F1
#
_cell.length_a   1.000
_cell.length_b   1.000
_cell.length_c   1.000
_cell.angle_alpha   90.00
_cell.angle_beta   90.00
_cell.angle_gamma   90.00
#
_symmetry.space_group_name_H-M   'P 1'
#
loop_
_entity.id
_entity.type
_entity.pdbx_description
1 polymer ?
#
loop_
_entity_poly.entity_id
_entity_poly.type
_entity_poly.pdbx_seq_one_letter_code
_entity_poly.pdbx_strand_id
1 'polypeptide(L)'
;MLYRKVVLTALLALIFLAFFGTLGLSAHMFPQNYDWRYRVISNLLSPRDNPGHYWLPACGIILAAVLMLPLAGYLHRNLEVASSRAARVSSGALVAGIIALICACLVVPQHTHDVLGIRRLHEFISRSSAGFMAISMLTACWCAWKGFRENLLEARLFWIWSLVTLVPLAGIFLSESLLILTRLKPAWAMPIRSVLRHSVFWHLGFWEWSGSAAIFVFLCAAVFLTPSRTIQTRVTSEKVDLGNRAA
;
A
#
# COMPACT_ATOMS: atom_id res chain seq x y z
N MET A 1 -18.77 9.78 -17.53
CA MET A 1 -17.86 8.70 -17.07
C MET A 1 -16.40 8.93 -17.45
N LEU A 2 -16.12 9.36 -18.69
CA LEU A 2 -14.78 9.78 -19.14
C LEU A 2 -14.16 10.86 -18.23
N TYR A 3 -14.88 11.94 -17.91
CA TYR A 3 -14.37 13.00 -17.02
C TYR A 3 -13.93 12.48 -15.64
N ARG A 4 -14.72 11.63 -15.00
CA ARG A 4 -14.36 11.00 -13.70
C ARG A 4 -13.11 10.12 -13.84
N LYS A 5 -12.97 9.35 -14.92
CA LYS A 5 -11.79 8.50 -15.13
C LYS A 5 -10.54 9.35 -15.40
N VAL A 6 -10.65 10.40 -16.21
CA VAL A 6 -9.56 11.35 -16.48
C VAL A 6 -9.11 12.04 -15.19
N VAL A 7 -10.04 12.52 -14.36
CA VAL A 7 -9.71 13.13 -13.06
C VAL A 7 -9.02 12.13 -12.14
N LEU A 8 -9.49 10.89 -12.04
CA LEU A 8 -8.85 9.85 -11.23
C LEU A 8 -7.47 9.46 -11.76
N THR A 9 -7.29 9.41 -13.08
CA THR A 9 -5.99 9.15 -13.71
C THR A 9 -5.02 10.30 -13.46
N ALA A 10 -5.46 11.55 -13.59
CA ALA A 10 -4.65 12.72 -13.25
C ALA A 10 -4.26 12.70 -11.76
N LEU A 11 -5.21 12.35 -10.88
CA LEU A 11 -4.95 12.20 -9.45
C LEU A 11 -3.89 11.12 -9.16
N LEU A 12 -3.98 9.96 -9.81
CA LEU A 12 -2.96 8.89 -9.70
C LEU A 12 -1.59 9.36 -10.18
N ALA A 13 -1.52 10.09 -11.30
CA ALA A 13 -0.27 10.64 -11.81
C ALA A 13 0.33 11.65 -10.82
N LEU A 14 -0.49 12.53 -10.24
CA LEU A 14 -0.05 13.48 -9.22
C LEU A 14 0.41 12.78 -7.94
N ILE A 15 -0.30 11.75 -7.47
CA ILE A 15 0.13 10.92 -6.34
C ILE A 15 1.49 10.27 -6.63
N PHE A 16 1.66 9.70 -7.83
CA PHE A 16 2.90 9.07 -8.24
C PHE A 16 4.07 10.05 -8.24
N LEU A 17 3.90 11.19 -8.89
CA LEU A 17 4.93 12.22 -8.99
C LEU A 17 5.25 12.83 -7.62
N ALA A 18 4.23 13.10 -6.81
CA ALA A 18 4.41 13.61 -5.45
C ALA A 18 5.16 12.60 -4.57
N PHE A 19 4.86 11.30 -4.65
CA PHE A 19 5.50 10.29 -3.82
C PHE A 19 6.88 9.88 -4.37
N PHE A 20 6.91 9.25 -5.55
CA PHE A 20 8.13 8.68 -6.12
C PHE A 20 9.06 9.75 -6.69
N GLY A 21 8.53 10.86 -7.18
CA GLY A 21 9.35 11.96 -7.69
C GLY A 21 10.18 12.61 -6.58
N THR A 22 9.56 12.95 -5.44
CA THR A 22 10.31 13.52 -4.31
C THR A 22 11.24 12.51 -3.65
N LEU A 23 10.84 11.23 -3.58
CA LEU A 23 11.71 10.17 -3.05
C LEU A 23 12.92 9.94 -3.95
N GLY A 24 12.73 9.88 -5.27
CA GLY A 24 13.80 9.73 -6.25
C GLY A 24 14.78 10.90 -6.23
N LEU A 25 14.25 12.13 -6.16
CA LEU A 25 15.08 13.34 -6.03
C LEU A 25 15.85 13.34 -4.71
N SER A 26 15.19 13.01 -3.59
CA SER A 26 15.83 12.91 -2.28
C SER A 26 16.91 11.81 -2.22
N ALA A 27 16.67 10.66 -2.85
CA ALA A 27 17.64 9.58 -2.96
C ALA A 27 18.87 9.98 -3.80
N HIS A 28 18.68 10.79 -4.84
CA HIS A 28 19.78 11.34 -5.64
C HIS A 28 20.61 12.37 -4.84
N MET A 29 19.95 13.16 -3.99
CA MET A 29 20.59 14.17 -3.13
C MET A 29 21.06 13.60 -1.78
N PHE A 30 20.99 12.28 -1.59
CA PHE A 30 21.32 11.64 -0.34
C PHE A 30 22.84 11.72 -0.08
N PRO A 31 23.31 11.98 1.17
CA PRO A 31 24.74 12.16 1.44
C PRO A 31 25.63 10.95 1.14
N GLN A 32 25.03 9.75 1.05
CA GLN A 32 25.70 8.50 0.72
C GLN A 32 25.04 7.87 -0.50
N ASN A 33 25.63 6.82 -1.09
CA ASN A 33 24.93 6.04 -2.10
C ASN A 33 23.67 5.40 -1.47
N TYR A 34 22.50 5.86 -1.92
CA TYR A 34 21.22 5.32 -1.48
C TYR A 34 20.88 4.08 -2.31
N ASP A 35 21.08 2.90 -1.72
CA ASP A 35 20.61 1.64 -2.31
C ASP A 35 19.26 1.25 -1.70
N TRP A 36 18.20 1.39 -2.50
CA TRP A 36 16.81 1.06 -2.13
C TRP A 36 16.62 -0.40 -1.70
N ARG A 37 17.52 -1.31 -2.12
CA ARG A 37 17.46 -2.73 -1.74
C ARG A 37 17.74 -2.92 -0.25
N TYR A 38 18.58 -2.06 0.31
CA TYR A 38 19.12 -2.21 1.66
C TYR A 38 18.70 -1.08 2.61
N ARG A 39 18.31 0.08 2.07
CA ARG A 39 17.88 1.25 2.83
C ARG A 39 16.37 1.43 2.80
N VAL A 40 15.83 1.81 3.95
CA VAL A 40 14.41 2.09 4.17
C VAL A 40 14.06 3.50 3.67
N ILE A 41 12.80 3.70 3.32
CA ILE A 41 12.25 5.01 2.93
C ILE A 41 12.42 5.99 4.10
N SER A 42 12.27 5.52 5.34
CA SER A 42 12.44 6.34 6.54
C SER A 42 13.83 6.99 6.67
N ASN A 43 14.91 6.42 6.08
CA ASN A 43 16.21 7.09 6.01
C ASN A 43 16.15 8.39 5.19
N LEU A 44 15.33 8.44 4.14
CA LEU A 44 15.17 9.66 3.33
C LEU A 44 14.43 10.76 4.09
N LEU A 45 13.53 10.39 5.01
CA LEU A 45 12.73 11.30 5.84
C LEU A 45 13.40 11.68 7.17
N SER A 46 14.53 11.04 7.49
CA SER A 46 15.21 11.19 8.77
C SER A 46 16.22 12.34 8.70
N PRO A 47 16.13 13.39 9.55
CA PRO A 47 17.15 14.44 9.62
C PRO A 47 18.52 13.91 10.01
N ARG A 48 18.57 12.72 10.62
CA ARG A 48 19.83 12.02 10.92
C ARG A 48 20.57 11.60 9.67
N ASP A 49 19.82 10.96 8.78
CA ASP A 49 20.38 10.24 7.64
C ASP A 49 20.40 11.12 6.40
N ASN A 50 19.49 12.11 6.33
CA ASN A 50 19.36 13.08 5.23
C ASN A 50 19.18 14.53 5.74
N PRO A 51 20.15 15.10 6.48
CA PRO A 51 19.99 16.39 7.16
C PRO A 51 19.62 17.55 6.23
N GLY A 52 20.10 17.56 4.98
CA GLY A 52 19.84 18.65 4.04
C GLY A 52 18.48 18.60 3.34
N HIS A 53 17.91 17.39 3.17
CA HIS A 53 16.80 17.19 2.23
C HIS A 53 15.69 16.28 2.77
N TYR A 54 15.64 16.01 4.08
CA TYR A 54 14.61 15.15 4.69
C TYR A 54 13.17 15.67 4.53
N TRP A 55 13.03 17.00 4.45
CA TRP A 55 11.74 17.67 4.31
C TRP A 55 11.10 17.42 2.94
N LEU A 56 11.91 17.27 1.89
CA LEU A 56 11.45 17.08 0.52
C LEU A 56 10.59 15.81 0.34
N PRO A 57 11.06 14.60 0.71
CA PRO A 57 10.23 13.40 0.63
C PRO A 57 9.07 13.43 1.64
N ALA A 58 9.23 14.08 2.79
CA ALA A 58 8.13 14.24 3.75
C ALA A 58 6.97 15.06 3.15
N CYS A 59 7.26 16.21 2.51
CA CYS A 59 6.26 17.02 1.82
C CYS A 59 5.59 16.25 0.67
N GLY A 60 6.38 15.53 -0.13
CA GLY A 60 5.84 14.72 -1.23
C GLY A 60 4.92 13.59 -0.75
N ILE A 61 5.29 12.89 0.32
CA ILE A 61 4.46 11.85 0.93
C ILE A 61 3.18 12.43 1.53
N ILE A 62 3.25 13.57 2.23
CA ILE A 62 2.04 14.24 2.77
C ILE A 62 1.11 14.65 1.63
N LEU A 63 1.65 15.25 0.57
CA LEU A 63 0.86 15.64 -0.60
C LEU A 63 0.21 14.41 -1.25
N ALA A 64 0.97 13.34 -1.48
CA ALA A 64 0.45 12.08 -2.01
C ALA A 64 -0.66 11.50 -1.10
N ALA A 65 -0.47 11.53 0.22
CA ALA A 65 -1.43 11.05 1.20
C ALA A 65 -2.77 11.83 1.15
N VAL A 66 -2.70 13.16 1.08
CA VAL A 66 -3.89 14.01 0.92
C VAL A 66 -4.60 13.73 -0.40
N LEU A 67 -3.84 13.60 -1.50
CA LEU A 67 -4.38 13.29 -2.82
C LEU A 67 -5.00 11.88 -2.90
N MET A 68 -4.63 10.96 -2.01
CA MET A 68 -5.27 9.63 -1.91
C MET A 68 -6.66 9.66 -1.26
N LEU A 69 -7.04 10.71 -0.51
CA LEU A 69 -8.33 10.74 0.22
C LEU A 69 -9.56 10.52 -0.68
N PRO A 70 -9.69 11.16 -1.86
CA PRO A 70 -10.81 10.91 -2.76
C PRO A 70 -10.89 9.45 -3.26
N LEU A 71 -9.75 8.75 -3.33
CA LEU A 71 -9.69 7.35 -3.72
C LEU A 71 -10.33 6.43 -2.68
N ALA A 72 -10.33 6.80 -1.40
CA ALA A 72 -11.05 6.04 -0.37
C ALA A 72 -12.56 6.07 -0.59
N GLY A 73 -13.12 7.25 -0.86
CA GLY A 73 -14.53 7.39 -1.22
C GLY A 73 -14.89 6.69 -2.54
N TYR A 74 -13.98 6.72 -3.52
CA TYR A 74 -14.13 5.96 -4.76
C TYR A 74 -14.17 4.45 -4.50
N LEU A 75 -13.24 3.94 -3.69
CA LEU A 75 -13.16 2.54 -3.32
C LEU A 75 -14.42 2.09 -2.56
N HIS A 76 -14.89 2.88 -1.59
CA HIS A 76 -16.13 2.60 -0.86
C HIS A 76 -17.31 2.36 -1.80
N ARG A 77 -17.58 3.31 -2.70
CA ARG A 77 -18.73 3.27 -3.62
C ARG A 77 -18.70 2.07 -4.58
N ASN A 78 -17.50 1.62 -4.95
CA ASN A 78 -17.32 0.48 -5.84
C ASN A 78 -17.45 -0.85 -5.09
N LEU A 79 -16.89 -0.95 -3.89
CA LEU A 79 -16.96 -2.17 -3.08
C LEU A 79 -18.34 -2.39 -2.44
N GLU A 80 -19.11 -1.32 -2.22
CA GLU A 80 -20.45 -1.36 -1.62
C GLU A 80 -21.40 -2.30 -2.37
N VAL A 81 -21.23 -2.42 -3.69
CA VAL A 81 -22.03 -3.32 -4.54
C VAL A 81 -21.82 -4.79 -4.17
N ALA A 82 -20.59 -5.17 -3.80
CA ALA A 82 -20.28 -6.55 -3.40
C ALA A 82 -20.59 -6.81 -1.91
N SER A 83 -20.23 -5.85 -1.04
CA SER A 83 -20.43 -5.94 0.41
C SER A 83 -20.30 -4.56 1.09
N SER A 84 -21.39 -4.07 1.66
CA SER A 84 -21.44 -2.79 2.38
C SER A 84 -20.52 -2.75 3.61
N ARG A 85 -20.44 -3.85 4.37
CA ARG A 85 -19.55 -3.95 5.56
C ARG A 85 -18.08 -3.88 5.16
N ALA A 86 -17.67 -4.69 4.18
CA ALA A 86 -16.29 -4.71 3.73
C ALA A 86 -15.88 -3.40 3.04
N ALA A 87 -16.79 -2.75 2.31
CA ALA A 87 -16.56 -1.42 1.75
C ALA A 87 -16.32 -0.34 2.82
N ARG A 88 -17.04 -0.40 3.95
CA ARG A 88 -16.85 0.52 5.07
C ARG A 88 -15.51 0.28 5.77
N VAL A 89 -15.17 -0.97 6.04
CA VAL A 89 -13.88 -1.32 6.65
C VAL A 89 -12.72 -0.94 5.73
N SER A 90 -12.81 -1.25 4.43
CA SER A 90 -11.75 -0.96 3.47
C SER A 90 -11.49 0.55 3.35
N SER A 91 -12.54 1.35 3.15
CA SER A 91 -12.42 2.80 3.06
C SER A 91 -11.99 3.43 4.38
N GLY A 92 -12.54 2.98 5.51
CA GLY A 92 -12.18 3.50 6.83
C GLY A 92 -10.72 3.21 7.18
N ALA A 93 -10.25 1.99 6.88
CA ALA A 93 -8.85 1.61 7.06
C ALA A 93 -7.92 2.41 6.14
N LEU A 94 -8.30 2.66 4.87
CA LEU A 94 -7.50 3.51 3.98
C LEU A 94 -7.35 4.93 4.54
N VAL A 95 -8.44 5.54 5.01
CA VAL A 95 -8.42 6.87 5.63
C VAL A 95 -7.56 6.88 6.90
N ALA A 96 -7.72 5.89 7.78
CA ALA A 96 -6.90 5.77 8.98
C ALA A 96 -5.40 5.61 8.64
N GLY A 97 -5.09 4.82 7.60
CA GLY A 97 -3.73 4.65 7.08
C GLY A 97 -3.13 5.94 6.53
N ILE A 98 -3.92 6.73 5.80
CA ILE A 98 -3.54 8.05 5.28
C ILE A 98 -3.24 9.02 6.43
N ILE A 99 -4.11 9.10 7.43
CA ILE A 99 -3.92 9.98 8.60
C ILE A 99 -2.65 9.57 9.34
N ALA A 100 -2.47 8.27 9.61
CA ALA A 100 -1.27 7.76 10.25
C ALA A 100 -0.01 8.08 9.42
N LEU A 101 -0.06 7.97 8.09
CA LEU A 101 1.08 8.29 7.22
C LEU A 101 1.48 9.77 7.33
N ILE A 102 0.50 10.66 7.31
CA ILE A 102 0.72 12.11 7.48
C ILE A 102 1.34 12.37 8.86
N CYS A 103 0.77 11.78 9.92
CA CYS A 103 1.32 11.89 11.27
C CYS A 103 2.76 11.37 11.36
N ALA A 104 3.09 10.25 10.70
CA ALA A 104 4.44 9.70 10.68
C ALA A 104 5.45 10.66 10.02
N CYS A 105 5.04 11.38 8.98
CA CYS A 105 5.87 12.38 8.32
C CYS A 105 6.09 13.63 9.17
N LEU A 106 5.13 13.98 10.03
CA LEU A 106 5.22 15.15 10.93
C LEU A 106 5.99 14.84 12.21
N VAL A 107 5.93 13.59 12.70
CA VAL A 107 6.71 13.12 13.85
C VAL A 107 8.12 12.76 13.38
N VAL A 108 8.98 13.78 13.32
CA VAL A 108 10.36 13.64 12.87
C VAL A 108 11.29 13.35 14.06
N PRO A 109 12.09 12.26 14.05
CA PRO A 109 13.08 12.02 15.08
C PRO A 109 14.20 13.07 15.03
N GLN A 110 14.19 14.05 15.93
CA GLN A 110 15.22 15.10 16.01
C GLN A 110 16.48 14.62 16.73
N HIS A 111 17.61 15.28 16.39
CA HIS A 111 18.98 14.92 16.75
C HIS A 111 19.46 15.23 18.16
N THR A 112 18.63 15.81 19.03
CA THR A 112 19.16 16.50 20.21
C THR A 112 18.67 16.00 21.55
N HIS A 113 17.68 15.11 21.63
CA HIS A 113 17.29 14.54 22.91
C HIS A 113 17.02 13.04 22.81
N ASP A 114 17.57 12.30 23.76
CA ASP A 114 17.39 10.88 24.04
C ASP A 114 15.93 10.52 24.42
N VAL A 115 14.94 11.04 23.68
CA VAL A 115 13.55 10.67 23.86
C VAL A 115 13.30 9.41 23.03
N LEU A 116 13.73 8.27 23.58
CA LEU A 116 13.32 6.93 23.15
C LEU A 116 11.82 6.84 22.79
N GLY A 117 10.99 7.69 23.40
CA GLY A 117 9.57 7.86 23.10
C GLY A 117 9.25 8.36 21.69
N ILE A 118 9.91 9.41 21.16
CA ILE A 118 9.56 9.99 19.85
C ILE A 118 9.89 9.02 18.71
N ARG A 119 11.04 8.33 18.80
CA ARG A 119 11.41 7.30 17.82
C ARG A 119 10.43 6.13 17.85
N ARG A 120 10.09 5.62 19.05
CA ARG A 120 9.08 4.55 19.18
C ARG A 120 7.71 4.99 18.68
N LEU A 121 7.34 6.25 18.90
CA LEU A 121 6.10 6.83 18.40
C LEU A 121 6.09 6.88 16.87
N HIS A 122 7.15 7.39 16.24
CA HIS A 122 7.30 7.38 14.78
C HIS A 122 7.22 5.96 14.21
N GLU A 123 7.97 5.02 14.78
CA GLU A 123 7.94 3.61 14.37
C GLU A 123 6.55 3.00 14.53
N PHE A 124 5.86 3.29 15.65
CA PHE A 124 4.51 2.81 15.89
C PHE A 124 3.52 3.38 14.87
N ILE A 125 3.51 4.70 14.66
CA ILE A 125 2.61 5.37 13.71
C ILE A 125 2.87 4.88 12.28
N SER A 126 4.15 4.76 11.87
CA SER A 126 4.54 4.26 10.55
C SER A 126 4.04 2.81 10.34
N ARG A 127 4.24 1.93 11.32
CA ARG A 127 3.72 0.55 11.26
C ARG A 127 2.20 0.50 11.27
N SER A 128 1.54 1.35 12.07
CA SER A 128 0.08 1.47 12.07
C SER A 128 -0.45 1.90 10.71
N SER A 129 0.21 2.86 10.04
CA SER A 129 -0.14 3.27 8.68
C SER A 129 -0.08 2.08 7.71
N ALA A 130 1.04 1.36 7.68
CA ALA A 130 1.19 0.17 6.85
C ALA A 130 0.13 -0.91 7.16
N GLY A 131 -0.15 -1.14 8.44
CA GLY A 131 -1.19 -2.08 8.88
C GLY A 131 -2.59 -1.70 8.40
N PHE A 132 -2.97 -0.42 8.53
CA PHE A 132 -4.25 0.08 8.05
C PHE A 132 -4.37 0.01 6.51
N MET A 133 -3.30 0.32 5.77
CA MET A 133 -3.25 0.13 4.32
C MET A 133 -3.46 -1.35 3.94
N ALA A 134 -2.79 -2.28 4.64
CA ALA A 134 -2.94 -3.70 4.42
C ALA A 134 -4.37 -4.20 4.71
N ILE A 135 -5.00 -3.75 5.81
CA ILE A 135 -6.40 -4.07 6.13
C ILE A 135 -7.33 -3.57 5.01
N SER A 136 -7.09 -2.36 4.50
CA SER A 136 -7.86 -1.82 3.38
C SER A 136 -7.79 -2.69 2.14
N MET A 137 -6.57 -3.09 1.75
CA MET A 137 -6.32 -3.94 0.58
C MET A 137 -6.90 -5.35 0.77
N LEU A 138 -6.73 -5.98 1.93
CA LEU A 138 -7.26 -7.32 2.23
C LEU A 138 -8.79 -7.35 2.19
N THR A 139 -9.45 -6.34 2.76
CA THR A 139 -10.92 -6.26 2.73
C THR A 139 -11.44 -5.96 1.34
N ALA A 140 -10.69 -5.24 0.50
CA ALA A 140 -11.00 -5.09 -0.92
C ALA A 140 -10.79 -6.38 -1.72
N CYS A 141 -9.71 -7.13 -1.46
CA CYS A 141 -9.51 -8.48 -2.01
C CYS A 141 -10.67 -9.41 -1.66
N TRP A 142 -11.17 -9.36 -0.42
CA TRP A 142 -12.34 -10.11 0.01
C TRP A 142 -13.58 -9.81 -0.83
N CYS A 143 -13.85 -8.52 -1.11
CA CYS A 143 -14.92 -8.14 -2.03
C CYS A 143 -14.70 -8.65 -3.46
N ALA A 144 -13.46 -8.57 -3.97
CA ALA A 144 -13.12 -9.05 -5.30
C ALA A 144 -13.26 -10.58 -5.42
N TRP A 145 -12.88 -11.35 -4.39
CA TRP A 145 -13.11 -12.79 -4.31
C TRP A 145 -14.59 -13.14 -4.44
N LYS A 146 -15.47 -12.34 -3.82
CA LYS A 146 -16.92 -12.54 -3.89
C LYS A 146 -17.47 -12.26 -5.29
N GLY A 147 -17.00 -11.21 -5.96
CA GLY A 147 -17.42 -10.85 -7.32
C GLY A 147 -16.83 -11.75 -8.42
N PHE A 148 -15.62 -12.27 -8.22
CA PHE A 148 -14.87 -13.11 -9.18
C PHE A 148 -15.70 -14.21 -9.86
N ARG A 149 -16.62 -14.82 -9.12
CA ARG A 149 -17.45 -15.92 -9.62
C ARG A 149 -18.37 -15.53 -10.78
N GLU A 150 -18.56 -14.23 -11.06
CA GLU A 150 -19.58 -13.75 -11.97
C GLU A 150 -19.05 -13.17 -13.30
N ASN A 151 -17.79 -12.71 -13.42
CA ASN A 151 -17.28 -12.02 -14.62
C ASN A 151 -15.74 -12.11 -14.86
N LEU A 152 -15.31 -12.15 -16.12
CA LEU A 152 -13.88 -12.25 -16.53
C LEU A 152 -13.07 -10.94 -16.33
N LEU A 153 -13.69 -9.76 -16.48
CA LEU A 153 -13.04 -8.49 -16.15
C LEU A 153 -12.82 -8.35 -14.63
N GLU A 154 -13.72 -8.95 -13.83
CA GLU A 154 -13.54 -9.08 -12.38
C GLU A 154 -12.41 -10.06 -12.06
N ALA A 155 -12.16 -11.06 -12.92
CA ALA A 155 -11.04 -11.99 -12.77
C ALA A 155 -9.66 -11.33 -12.81
N ARG A 156 -9.44 -10.39 -13.74
CA ARG A 156 -8.15 -9.67 -13.81
C ARG A 156 -7.93 -8.77 -12.59
N LEU A 157 -8.95 -8.03 -12.19
CA LEU A 157 -8.91 -7.18 -10.98
C LEU A 157 -8.64 -8.03 -9.73
N PHE A 158 -9.35 -9.16 -9.62
CA PHE A 158 -9.18 -10.14 -8.57
C PHE A 158 -7.73 -10.62 -8.46
N TRP A 159 -7.15 -11.15 -9.54
CA TRP A 159 -5.78 -11.66 -9.53
C TRP A 159 -4.76 -10.59 -9.20
N ILE A 160 -4.90 -9.38 -9.76
CA ILE A 160 -3.98 -8.28 -9.47
C ILE A 160 -4.06 -7.87 -8.00
N TRP A 161 -5.27 -7.64 -7.48
CA TRP A 161 -5.43 -7.26 -6.07
C TRP A 161 -4.92 -8.35 -5.13
N SER A 162 -5.26 -9.62 -5.37
CA SER A 162 -4.77 -10.74 -4.56
C SER A 162 -3.27 -10.87 -4.62
N LEU A 163 -2.65 -10.79 -5.80
CA LEU A 163 -1.21 -10.94 -5.95
C LEU A 163 -0.48 -9.77 -5.27
N VAL A 164 -0.90 -8.53 -5.53
CA VAL A 164 -0.24 -7.35 -4.97
C VAL A 164 -0.45 -7.19 -3.47
N THR A 165 -1.49 -7.80 -2.90
CA THR A 165 -1.74 -7.76 -1.44
C THR A 165 -1.10 -8.95 -0.74
N LEU A 166 -1.33 -10.17 -1.23
CA LEU A 166 -0.92 -11.39 -0.53
C LEU A 166 0.57 -11.69 -0.71
N VAL A 167 1.18 -11.41 -1.88
CA VAL A 167 2.60 -11.72 -2.08
C VAL A 167 3.50 -10.89 -1.15
N PRO A 168 3.32 -9.55 -1.04
CA PRO A 168 4.11 -8.77 -0.09
C PRO A 168 3.85 -9.18 1.37
N LEU A 169 2.60 -9.45 1.75
CA LEU A 169 2.27 -9.87 3.12
C LEU A 169 2.88 -11.23 3.46
N ALA A 170 2.77 -12.22 2.56
CA ALA A 170 3.39 -13.53 2.75
C ALA A 170 4.91 -13.42 2.81
N GLY A 171 5.50 -12.58 1.96
CA GLY A 171 6.93 -12.31 1.95
C GLY A 171 7.44 -11.68 3.25
N ILE A 172 6.76 -10.64 3.75
CA ILE A 172 7.05 -10.02 5.06
C ILE A 172 6.91 -11.06 6.17
N PHE A 173 5.79 -11.79 6.21
CA PHE A 173 5.53 -12.81 7.23
C PHE A 173 6.61 -13.90 7.24
N LEU A 174 6.99 -14.41 6.07
CA LEU A 174 8.04 -15.41 5.93
C LEU A 174 9.39 -14.85 6.38
N SER A 175 9.73 -13.62 5.98
CA SER A 175 10.99 -12.98 6.36
C SER A 175 11.11 -12.80 7.88
N GLU A 176 10.05 -12.34 8.55
CA GLU A 176 10.00 -12.16 10.01
C GLU A 176 9.99 -13.50 10.76
N SER A 177 9.26 -14.50 10.25
CA SER A 177 9.24 -15.85 10.84
C SER A 177 10.63 -16.49 10.80
N LEU A 178 11.33 -16.35 9.68
CA LEU A 178 12.71 -16.82 9.53
C LEU A 178 13.68 -16.00 10.40
N LEU A 179 13.47 -14.70 10.58
CA LEU A 179 14.26 -13.87 11.50
C LEU A 179 14.14 -14.37 12.95
N ILE A 180 12.92 -14.66 13.40
CA ILE A 180 12.69 -15.22 14.73
C ILE A 180 13.36 -16.60 14.86
N LEU A 181 13.17 -17.47 13.86
CA LEU A 181 13.76 -18.81 13.85
C LEU A 181 15.30 -18.77 13.91
N THR A 182 15.95 -17.86 13.19
CA THR A 182 17.41 -17.72 13.19
C THR A 182 17.96 -17.11 14.49
N ARG A 183 17.16 -16.34 15.24
CA ARG A 183 17.52 -15.85 16.59
C ARG A 183 17.55 -16.95 17.64
N LEU A 184 16.75 -18.00 17.47
CA LEU A 184 16.72 -19.16 18.35
C LEU A 184 17.97 -20.06 18.24
N LYS A 185 18.91 -19.70 17.35
CA LYS A 185 20.17 -20.42 17.07
C LYS A 185 20.04 -21.97 16.99
N PRO A 186 19.06 -22.54 16.27
CA PRO A 186 19.07 -23.98 16.04
C PRO A 186 20.31 -24.36 15.22
N ALA A 187 21.01 -25.43 15.61
CA ALA A 187 22.24 -25.87 14.94
C ALA A 187 22.04 -26.15 13.43
N TRP A 188 20.85 -26.64 13.05
CA TRP A 188 20.48 -26.94 11.66
C TRP A 188 20.14 -25.69 10.81
N ALA A 189 19.84 -24.55 11.44
CA ALA A 189 19.43 -23.33 10.74
C ALA A 189 20.61 -22.39 10.38
N MET A 190 21.84 -22.74 10.78
CA MET A 190 23.05 -21.97 10.48
C MET A 190 23.33 -21.79 8.97
N PRO A 191 23.18 -22.83 8.11
CA PRO A 191 23.36 -22.67 6.66
C PRO A 191 22.26 -21.80 6.02
N ILE A 192 21.03 -21.95 6.50
CA ILE A 192 19.88 -21.14 6.05
C ILE A 192 20.12 -19.66 6.40
N ARG A 193 20.65 -19.39 7.60
CA ARG A 193 20.99 -18.05 8.06
C ARG A 193 22.10 -17.40 7.23
N SER A 194 23.14 -18.15 6.83
CA SER A 194 24.23 -17.58 6.03
C SER A 194 23.75 -17.19 4.63
N VAL A 195 22.96 -18.05 3.99
CA VAL A 195 22.37 -17.76 2.66
C VAL A 195 21.38 -16.58 2.73
N LEU A 196 20.49 -16.57 3.72
CA LEU A 196 19.49 -15.51 3.87
C LEU A 196 20.11 -14.14 4.20
N ARG A 197 21.24 -14.08 4.91
CA ARG A 197 21.92 -12.82 5.26
C ARG A 197 22.39 -12.03 4.03
N HIS A 198 22.64 -12.70 2.92
CA HIS A 198 23.05 -12.06 1.67
C HIS A 198 21.88 -11.75 0.73
N SER A 199 20.65 -12.09 1.13
CA SER A 199 19.46 -11.91 0.31
C SER A 199 18.79 -10.56 0.57
N VAL A 200 18.37 -9.90 -0.52
CA VAL A 200 17.65 -8.61 -0.48
C VAL A 200 16.32 -8.72 0.29
N PHE A 201 15.68 -9.89 0.25
CA PHE A 201 14.42 -10.17 0.97
C PHE A 201 14.54 -10.10 2.49
N TRP A 202 15.77 -10.03 3.02
CA TRP A 202 16.05 -9.90 4.45
C TRP A 202 16.06 -8.45 4.94
N HIS A 203 16.09 -7.49 4.02
CA HIS A 203 16.19 -6.08 4.34
C HIS A 203 14.81 -5.44 4.38
N LEU A 204 14.51 -4.76 5.50
CA LEU A 204 13.26 -4.02 5.67
C LEU A 204 13.03 -3.01 4.54
N GLY A 205 14.10 -2.40 4.02
CA GLY A 205 14.03 -1.47 2.90
C GLY A 205 13.33 -2.07 1.68
N PHE A 206 13.71 -3.28 1.28
CA PHE A 206 13.06 -3.98 0.17
C PHE A 206 11.54 -4.10 0.36
N TRP A 207 11.08 -4.44 1.57
CA TRP A 207 9.66 -4.59 1.87
C TRP A 207 8.91 -3.27 1.95
N GLU A 208 9.54 -2.18 2.42
CA GLU A 208 8.93 -0.84 2.40
C GLU A 208 8.70 -0.32 0.97
N TRP A 209 9.71 -0.49 0.10
CA TRP A 209 9.60 -0.13 -1.32
C TRP A 209 8.58 -0.99 -2.06
N SER A 210 8.62 -2.31 -1.82
CA SER A 210 7.66 -3.25 -2.41
C SER A 210 6.23 -2.98 -1.96
N GLY A 211 6.03 -2.68 -0.66
CA GLY A 211 4.72 -2.33 -0.10
C GLY A 211 4.17 -1.03 -0.70
N SER A 212 5.02 -0.02 -0.85
CA SER A 212 4.65 1.26 -1.47
C SER A 212 4.26 1.10 -2.95
N ALA A 213 5.02 0.29 -3.71
CA ALA A 213 4.68 -0.07 -5.08
C ALA A 213 3.35 -0.85 -5.15
N ALA A 214 3.12 -1.77 -4.21
CA ALA A 214 1.90 -2.55 -4.14
C ALA A 214 0.65 -1.69 -3.91
N ILE A 215 0.71 -0.71 -3.02
CA ILE A 215 -0.37 0.27 -2.81
C ILE A 215 -0.68 1.02 -4.12
N PHE A 216 0.37 1.48 -4.83
CA PHE A 216 0.17 2.22 -6.07
C PHE A 216 -0.47 1.36 -7.18
N VAL A 217 0.00 0.13 -7.35
CA VAL A 217 -0.57 -0.84 -8.31
C VAL A 217 -2.01 -1.19 -7.93
N PHE A 218 -2.30 -1.37 -6.64
CA PHE A 218 -3.65 -1.61 -6.13
C PHE A 218 -4.61 -0.47 -6.51
N LEU A 219 -4.20 0.78 -6.29
CA LEU A 219 -4.98 1.96 -6.65
C LEU A 219 -5.15 2.11 -8.16
N CYS A 220 -4.10 1.83 -8.95
CA CYS A 220 -4.21 1.81 -10.41
C CYS A 220 -5.22 0.76 -10.88
N ALA A 221 -5.14 -0.46 -10.34
CA ALA A 221 -6.10 -1.52 -10.64
C ALA A 221 -7.53 -1.11 -10.27
N ALA A 222 -7.72 -0.44 -9.13
CA ALA A 222 -9.02 0.11 -8.74
C ALA A 222 -9.57 1.12 -9.75
N VAL A 223 -8.74 2.03 -10.28
CA VAL A 223 -9.21 3.07 -11.21
C VAL A 223 -9.41 2.53 -12.64
N PHE A 224 -8.53 1.64 -13.10
CA PHE A 224 -8.51 1.22 -14.49
C PHE A 224 -9.33 -0.03 -14.78
N LEU A 225 -9.46 -0.95 -13.81
CA LEU A 225 -10.05 -2.27 -14.02
C LEU A 225 -11.41 -2.45 -13.32
N THR A 226 -11.80 -1.56 -12.39
CA THR A 226 -13.15 -1.64 -11.81
C THR A 226 -14.22 -1.31 -12.86
N PRO A 227 -15.22 -2.18 -13.07
CA PRO A 227 -16.30 -1.94 -14.04
C PRO A 227 -17.07 -0.66 -13.74
N SER A 228 -17.52 0.03 -14.79
CA SER A 228 -18.40 1.20 -14.62
C SER A 228 -19.79 0.76 -14.16
N ARG A 229 -20.35 1.46 -13.16
CA ARG A 229 -21.66 1.16 -12.53
C ARG A 229 -22.80 0.91 -13.54
N THR A 230 -22.80 1.60 -14.69
CA THR A 230 -23.82 1.41 -15.76
C THR A 230 -23.78 0.04 -16.41
N ILE A 231 -22.60 -0.56 -16.54
CA ILE A 231 -22.46 -1.90 -17.14
C ILE A 231 -23.02 -2.93 -16.16
N GLN A 232 -22.73 -2.77 -14.87
CA GLN A 232 -23.18 -3.69 -13.83
C GLN A 232 -24.71 -3.68 -13.68
N THR A 233 -25.35 -2.50 -13.70
CA THR A 233 -26.83 -2.40 -13.65
C THR A 233 -27.52 -2.96 -14.89
N ARG A 234 -26.87 -2.91 -16.06
CA ARG A 234 -27.44 -3.43 -17.31
C ARG A 234 -27.37 -4.95 -17.36
N VAL A 235 -26.24 -5.53 -16.96
CA VAL A 235 -26.04 -6.98 -16.88
C VAL A 235 -26.94 -7.62 -15.81
N THR A 236 -27.14 -6.97 -14.66
CA THR A 236 -28.08 -7.47 -13.66
C THR A 236 -29.52 -7.39 -14.14
N SER A 237 -29.92 -6.31 -14.82
CA SER A 237 -31.25 -6.19 -15.42
C SER A 237 -31.50 -7.26 -16.49
N GLU A 238 -30.51 -7.55 -17.33
CA GLU A 238 -30.61 -8.56 -18.39
C GLU A 238 -30.66 -9.98 -17.84
N LYS A 239 -29.88 -10.30 -16.78
CA LYS A 239 -29.98 -11.58 -16.07
C LYS A 239 -31.34 -11.79 -15.41
N VAL A 240 -31.92 -10.74 -14.81
CA VAL A 240 -33.26 -10.81 -14.21
C VAL A 240 -34.33 -11.02 -15.28
N ASP A 241 -34.22 -10.33 -16.41
CA ASP A 241 -35.20 -10.45 -17.51
C ASP A 241 -35.13 -11.82 -18.20
N LEU A 242 -33.92 -12.38 -18.38
CA LEU A 242 -33.73 -13.75 -18.88
C LEU A 242 -34.20 -14.82 -17.88
N GLY A 243 -33.97 -14.61 -16.58
CA GLY A 243 -34.45 -15.50 -15.52
C GLY A 243 -35.98 -15.55 -15.45
N ASN A 244 -36.65 -14.41 -15.64
CA ASN A 244 -38.12 -14.34 -15.68
C ASN A 244 -38.74 -14.92 -16.96
N ARG A 245 -38.01 -14.97 -18.08
CA ARG A 245 -38.49 -15.60 -19.33
C ARG A 245 -38.29 -17.12 -19.37
N ALA A 246 -37.46 -17.66 -18.49
CA ALA A 246 -37.16 -19.08 -18.38
C ALA A 246 -37.97 -19.81 -17.30
N ALA A 247 -38.83 -19.08 -16.56
CA ALA A 247 -39.78 -19.60 -15.57
C ALA A 247 -41.20 -19.53 -16.13
#